data_AF-A0AAW6FB02-F1
#
_entry.id   AF-A0AAW6FB02-F1
#
_cell.length_a   1.000
_cell.length_b   1.000
_cell.length_c   1.000
_cell.angle_alpha   90.00
_cell.angle_beta   90.00
_cell.angle_gamma   90.00
#
_symmetry.space_group_name_H-M   'P 1'
#
loop_
_entity.id
_entity.type
_entity.pdbx_description
1 polymer ?
#
loop_
_entity_poly.entity_id
_entity_poly.type
_entity_poly.pdbx_seq_one_letter_code
_entity_poly.pdbx_strand_id
1 'polypeptide(L)'
;MKILIIVTSTGTFANGKLATGLCLSEFTHIYHSAKESGYDITVANPKGGYTPIDPESLKPIFLDEMSEKYWEKPEFKKLLDHANSLDNLLEQQFDCVYLAGGHGAMYDFPDNEALKTIVRKQDESGRIVSAICHGVSGLLNAKLSNGEYMIKGKKLTGFSWFEESLARRKEEVPFDLEALLKERGADYEKALIPMTSKVVVDNNLITGQDPFSSKEMAKVVMRQLNKAR
;
A
#
# COMPACT_ATOMS: atom_id res chain seq x y z
N MET A 1 -3.62 -18.57 6.77
CA MET A 1 -4.01 -17.22 6.33
C MET A 1 -3.34 -16.95 5.00
N LYS A 2 -4.05 -16.34 4.07
CA LYS A 2 -3.59 -15.90 2.76
C LYS A 2 -3.52 -14.38 2.73
N ILE A 3 -2.40 -13.83 2.31
CA ILE A 3 -2.20 -12.38 2.18
C ILE A 3 -1.90 -12.06 0.72
N LEU A 4 -2.66 -11.10 0.18
CA LEU A 4 -2.33 -10.45 -1.09
C LEU A 4 -1.58 -9.15 -0.78
N ILE A 5 -0.33 -9.05 -1.22
CA ILE A 5 0.44 -7.81 -1.19
C ILE A 5 0.42 -7.21 -2.60
N ILE A 6 -0.24 -6.06 -2.74
CA ILE A 6 -0.35 -5.31 -3.98
C ILE A 6 0.74 -4.23 -4.00
N VAL A 7 1.52 -4.20 -5.07
CA VAL A 7 2.60 -3.25 -5.32
C VAL A 7 2.33 -2.49 -6.63
N THR A 8 2.94 -1.32 -6.82
CA THR A 8 2.81 -0.56 -8.07
C THR A 8 3.56 -1.22 -9.23
N SER A 9 3.10 -0.98 -10.46
CA SER A 9 3.77 -1.32 -11.71
C SER A 9 4.38 -0.09 -12.40
N THR A 10 4.31 1.08 -11.78
CA THR A 10 4.72 2.37 -12.34
C THR A 10 6.08 2.80 -11.81
N GLY A 11 7.06 2.94 -12.72
CA GLY A 11 8.46 3.17 -12.37
C GLY A 11 9.00 4.58 -12.59
N THR A 12 8.15 5.49 -13.08
CA THR A 12 8.53 6.87 -13.42
C THR A 12 7.36 7.80 -13.16
N PHE A 13 7.66 9.00 -12.66
CA PHE A 13 6.68 10.08 -12.60
C PHE A 13 6.22 10.50 -14.01
N ALA A 14 5.14 11.27 -14.11
CA ALA A 14 4.54 11.68 -15.39
C ALA A 14 5.52 12.39 -16.35
N ASN A 15 6.55 13.05 -15.82
CA ASN A 15 7.60 13.71 -16.61
C ASN A 15 8.50 12.73 -17.39
N GLY A 16 8.44 11.42 -17.10
CA GLY A 16 9.21 10.35 -17.74
C GLY A 16 10.71 10.35 -17.44
N LYS A 17 11.20 11.27 -16.61
CA LYS A 17 12.62 11.47 -16.30
C LYS A 17 12.97 11.03 -14.88
N LEU A 18 12.08 11.29 -13.93
CA LEU A 18 12.30 10.97 -12.53
C LEU A 18 11.77 9.55 -12.25
N ALA A 19 12.65 8.68 -11.75
CA ALA A 19 12.28 7.33 -11.35
C ALA A 19 11.48 7.33 -10.04
N THR A 20 10.57 6.37 -9.93
CA THR A 20 9.83 6.02 -8.71
C THR A 20 9.50 4.53 -8.74
N GLY A 21 8.65 4.06 -7.83
CA GLY A 21 8.17 2.70 -7.79
C GLY A 21 7.61 2.37 -6.41
N LEU A 22 7.75 1.11 -6.04
CA LEU A 22 7.47 0.59 -4.71
C LEU A 22 8.45 1.19 -3.70
N CYS A 23 7.93 1.66 -2.57
CA CYS A 23 8.77 1.90 -1.39
C CYS A 23 9.14 0.56 -0.74
N LEU A 24 10.42 0.19 -0.75
CA LEU A 24 10.84 -1.16 -0.38
C LEU A 24 10.43 -1.58 1.03
N SER A 25 10.63 -0.71 2.03
CA SER A 25 10.35 -1.02 3.45
C SER A 25 8.86 -1.27 3.69
N GLU A 26 7.99 -0.58 2.97
CA GLU A 26 6.54 -0.74 3.07
C GLU A 26 6.07 -2.15 2.62
N PHE A 27 6.86 -2.84 1.80
CA PHE A 27 6.67 -4.23 1.41
C PHE A 27 7.39 -5.22 2.35
N THR A 28 8.68 -4.99 2.62
CA THR A 28 9.52 -5.98 3.32
C THR A 28 9.03 -6.24 4.75
N HIS A 29 8.55 -5.21 5.46
CA HIS A 29 8.00 -5.35 6.82
C HIS A 29 6.81 -6.30 6.90
N ILE A 30 5.83 -6.13 6.01
CA ILE A 30 4.67 -7.01 5.97
C ILE A 30 5.04 -8.40 5.44
N TYR A 31 5.87 -8.48 4.41
CA TYR A 31 6.32 -9.74 3.81
C TYR A 31 7.09 -10.60 4.82
N HIS A 32 8.01 -10.00 5.56
CA HIS A 32 8.77 -10.66 6.61
C HIS A 32 7.84 -11.21 7.71
N SER A 33 6.96 -10.36 8.24
CA SER A 33 6.07 -10.75 9.34
C SER A 33 5.09 -11.87 8.93
N ALA A 34 4.58 -11.80 7.70
CA ALA A 34 3.73 -12.85 7.14
C ALA A 34 4.49 -14.16 6.93
N LYS A 35 5.74 -14.10 6.45
CA LYS A 35 6.60 -15.26 6.25
C LYS A 35 6.95 -15.95 7.56
N GLU A 36 7.34 -15.19 8.58
CA GLU A 36 7.60 -15.71 9.94
C GLU A 36 6.34 -16.37 10.55
N SER A 37 5.16 -15.87 10.20
CA SER A 37 3.88 -16.43 10.64
C SER A 37 3.42 -17.67 9.84
N GLY A 38 4.20 -18.09 8.83
CA GLY A 38 3.86 -19.21 7.94
C GLY A 38 2.64 -18.94 7.06
N TYR A 39 2.36 -17.68 6.74
CA TYR A 39 1.23 -17.32 5.89
C TYR A 39 1.56 -17.52 4.41
N ASP A 40 0.54 -17.83 3.63
CA ASP A 40 0.63 -17.91 2.17
C ASP A 40 0.59 -16.48 1.60
N ILE A 41 1.60 -16.11 0.81
CA ILE A 41 1.81 -14.73 0.34
C ILE A 41 1.72 -14.72 -1.18
N THR A 42 0.74 -13.98 -1.70
CA THR A 42 0.63 -13.64 -3.11
C THR A 42 1.10 -12.21 -3.31
N VAL A 43 2.03 -11.99 -4.25
CA VAL A 43 2.44 -10.65 -4.68
C VAL A 43 1.83 -10.36 -6.05
N ALA A 44 1.24 -9.19 -6.21
CA ALA A 44 0.60 -8.78 -7.45
C ALA A 44 0.76 -7.28 -7.71
N ASN A 45 0.67 -6.89 -8.98
CA ASN A 45 0.61 -5.49 -9.38
C ASN A 45 -0.40 -5.31 -10.53
N PRO A 46 -0.80 -4.07 -10.88
CA PRO A 46 -1.81 -3.81 -11.90
C PRO A 46 -1.58 -4.48 -13.27
N LYS A 47 -0.34 -4.75 -13.66
CA LYS A 47 0.02 -5.28 -15.00
C LYS A 47 0.52 -6.73 -14.96
N GLY A 48 0.87 -7.24 -13.79
CA GLY A 48 1.75 -8.39 -13.63
C GLY A 48 3.19 -8.11 -14.06
N GLY A 49 4.08 -9.06 -13.77
CA GLY A 49 5.49 -9.00 -14.13
C GLY A 49 6.30 -8.06 -13.23
N TYR A 50 7.13 -7.22 -13.84
CA TYR A 50 8.13 -6.41 -13.15
C TYR A 50 7.52 -5.34 -12.24
N THR A 51 8.05 -5.25 -11.02
CA THR A 51 7.74 -4.22 -10.03
C THR A 51 8.93 -3.27 -9.89
N PRO A 52 8.82 -2.00 -10.30
CA PRO A 52 9.89 -1.02 -10.12
C PRO A 52 10.05 -0.66 -8.63
N ILE A 53 11.27 -0.41 -8.20
CA ILE A 53 11.59 0.10 -6.85
C ILE A 53 11.86 1.59 -6.92
N ASP A 54 11.32 2.34 -5.97
CA ASP A 54 11.65 3.75 -5.82
C ASP A 54 13.10 3.91 -5.34
N PRO A 55 14.00 4.56 -6.09
CA PRO A 55 15.39 4.75 -5.68
C PRO A 55 15.55 5.53 -4.37
N GLU A 56 14.61 6.40 -4.00
CA GLU A 56 14.62 7.10 -2.72
C GLU A 56 14.49 6.11 -1.55
N SER A 57 13.71 5.04 -1.72
CA SER A 57 13.51 4.02 -0.68
C SER A 57 14.75 3.18 -0.38
N LEU A 58 15.78 3.25 -1.24
CA LEU A 58 17.07 2.58 -1.06
C LEU A 58 18.11 3.46 -0.36
N LYS A 59 17.78 4.71 -0.01
CA LYS A 59 18.68 5.59 0.73
C LYS A 59 18.76 5.19 2.21
N PRO A 60 19.89 5.43 2.91
CA PRO A 60 20.10 4.99 4.30
C PRO A 60 19.03 5.43 5.32
N ILE A 61 18.33 6.54 5.07
CA ILE A 61 17.27 7.01 5.97
C ILE A 61 15.97 6.19 5.87
N PHE A 62 15.73 5.53 4.73
CA PHE A 62 14.54 4.72 4.45
C PHE A 62 14.82 3.22 4.39
N LEU A 63 16.08 2.85 4.13
CA LEU A 63 16.53 1.47 4.02
C LEU A 63 17.06 0.98 5.37
N ASP A 64 16.22 0.24 6.10
CA ASP A 64 16.67 -0.44 7.32
C ASP A 64 17.37 -1.78 7.02
N GLU A 65 18.09 -2.29 8.02
CA GLU A 65 18.89 -3.52 7.92
C GLU A 65 18.06 -4.73 7.44
N MET A 66 16.78 -4.81 7.84
CA MET A 66 15.92 -5.92 7.44
C MET A 66 15.56 -5.82 5.96
N SER A 67 15.17 -4.64 5.50
CA SER A 67 14.83 -4.36 4.11
C SER A 67 16.04 -4.53 3.20
N GLU A 68 17.22 -4.09 3.64
CA GLU A 68 18.50 -4.30 2.94
C GLU A 68 18.81 -5.78 2.75
N LYS A 69 18.70 -6.60 3.82
CA LYS A 69 18.90 -8.05 3.74
C LYS A 69 17.95 -8.75 2.77
N TYR A 70 16.73 -8.24 2.59
CA TYR A 70 15.83 -8.75 1.55
C TYR A 70 16.24 -8.27 0.17
N TRP A 71 16.58 -6.99 0.04
CA TRP A 71 16.99 -6.40 -1.23
C TRP A 71 18.21 -7.07 -1.85
N GLU A 72 19.16 -7.54 -1.03
CA GLU A 72 20.35 -8.23 -1.52
C GLU A 72 20.06 -9.64 -2.08
N LYS A 73 18.90 -10.23 -1.76
CA LYS A 73 18.57 -11.63 -2.12
C LYS A 73 18.06 -11.74 -3.57
N PRO A 74 18.69 -12.58 -4.42
CA PRO A 74 18.20 -12.81 -5.78
C PRO A 74 16.76 -13.35 -5.83
N GLU A 75 16.36 -14.19 -4.87
CA GLU A 75 15.01 -14.75 -4.84
C GLU A 75 13.95 -13.68 -4.57
N PHE A 76 14.30 -12.68 -3.75
CA PHE A 76 13.41 -11.55 -3.46
C PHE A 76 13.27 -10.63 -4.68
N LYS A 77 14.36 -10.34 -5.39
CA LYS A 77 14.28 -9.59 -6.66
C LYS A 77 13.44 -10.33 -7.68
N LYS A 78 13.64 -11.64 -7.82
CA LYS A 78 12.85 -12.49 -8.72
C LYS A 78 11.36 -12.47 -8.39
N LEU A 79 10.99 -12.42 -7.11
CA LEU A 79 9.59 -12.26 -6.68
C LEU A 79 8.99 -10.97 -7.22
N LEU A 80 9.73 -9.85 -7.16
CA LEU A 80 9.29 -8.56 -7.69
C LEU A 80 9.31 -8.49 -9.22
N ASP A 81 10.16 -9.28 -9.88
CA ASP A 81 10.20 -9.40 -11.34
C ASP A 81 9.02 -10.19 -11.93
N HIS A 82 8.35 -11.00 -11.11
CA HIS A 82 7.32 -11.96 -11.54
C HIS A 82 6.03 -11.83 -10.71
N ALA A 83 5.60 -10.60 -10.40
CA ALA A 83 4.34 -10.38 -9.70
C ALA A 83 3.14 -10.88 -10.53
N ASN A 84 2.09 -11.35 -9.86
CA ASN A 84 0.85 -11.71 -10.54
C ASN A 84 0.17 -10.44 -11.10
N SER A 85 -0.56 -10.58 -12.20
CA SER A 85 -1.51 -9.54 -12.61
C SER A 85 -2.74 -9.57 -11.70
N LEU A 86 -3.24 -8.40 -11.29
CA LEU A 86 -4.49 -8.30 -10.51
C LEU A 86 -5.68 -8.90 -11.25
N ASP A 87 -5.71 -8.87 -12.59
CA ASP A 87 -6.79 -9.46 -13.38
C ASP A 87 -6.92 -10.98 -13.16
N ASN A 88 -5.81 -11.65 -12.82
CA ASN A 88 -5.79 -13.10 -12.56
C ASN A 88 -6.27 -13.46 -11.14
N LEU A 89 -6.52 -12.46 -10.28
CA LEU A 89 -6.83 -12.65 -8.86
C LEU A 89 -8.27 -12.27 -8.50
N LEU A 90 -9.10 -11.85 -9.47
CA LEU A 90 -10.47 -11.36 -9.24
C LEU A 90 -11.39 -12.34 -8.49
N GLU A 91 -11.16 -13.63 -8.67
CA GLU A 91 -11.95 -14.71 -8.06
C GLU A 91 -11.28 -15.35 -6.85
N GLN A 92 -10.09 -14.87 -6.46
CA GLN A 92 -9.39 -15.36 -5.29
C GLN A 92 -9.86 -14.64 -4.02
N GLN A 93 -9.85 -15.37 -2.90
CA GLN A 93 -10.15 -14.81 -1.59
C GLN A 93 -8.89 -14.79 -0.74
N PHE A 94 -8.68 -13.67 -0.03
CA PHE A 94 -7.54 -13.46 0.86
C PHE A 94 -8.06 -13.08 2.25
N ASP A 95 -7.32 -13.44 3.28
CA ASP A 95 -7.64 -13.02 4.66
C ASP A 95 -7.23 -11.56 4.88
N CYS A 96 -6.24 -11.07 4.12
CA CYS A 96 -5.82 -9.68 4.10
C CYS A 96 -5.39 -9.25 2.69
N VAL A 97 -5.84 -8.07 2.26
CA VAL A 97 -5.26 -7.34 1.13
C VAL A 97 -4.43 -6.19 1.68
N TYR A 98 -3.16 -6.10 1.29
CA TYR A 98 -2.21 -5.08 1.71
C TYR A 98 -1.70 -4.29 0.51
N LEU A 99 -1.96 -2.99 0.46
CA LEU A 99 -1.53 -2.09 -0.59
C LEU A 99 -0.25 -1.36 -0.13
N ALA A 100 0.89 -1.80 -0.63
CA ALA A 100 2.15 -1.10 -0.40
C ALA A 100 2.19 0.20 -1.22
N GLY A 101 2.89 1.22 -0.71
CA GLY A 101 2.98 2.52 -1.35
C GLY A 101 4.27 2.74 -2.13
N GLY A 102 4.81 3.96 -2.03
CA GLY A 102 5.69 4.57 -3.02
C GLY A 102 4.90 5.33 -4.09
N HIS A 103 5.48 6.40 -4.64
CA HIS A 103 4.74 7.35 -5.48
C HIS A 103 4.17 6.73 -6.77
N GLY A 104 4.73 5.63 -7.26
CA GLY A 104 4.18 4.90 -8.41
C GLY A 104 2.70 4.53 -8.24
N ALA A 105 2.29 4.19 -7.00
CA ALA A 105 0.91 3.81 -6.68
C ALA A 105 -0.11 4.90 -7.05
N MET A 106 0.28 6.17 -6.97
CA MET A 106 -0.60 7.31 -7.30
C MET A 106 -1.07 7.31 -8.76
N TYR A 107 -0.35 6.62 -9.65
CA TYR A 107 -0.64 6.60 -11.08
C TYR A 107 -1.44 5.39 -11.51
N ASP A 108 -1.22 4.23 -10.90
CA ASP A 108 -1.80 2.97 -11.37
C ASP A 108 -2.73 2.27 -10.38
N PHE A 109 -2.92 2.80 -9.17
CA PHE A 109 -3.90 2.24 -8.24
C PHE A 109 -5.30 2.84 -8.36
N PRO A 110 -5.51 4.17 -8.37
CA PRO A 110 -6.86 4.75 -8.21
C PRO A 110 -7.88 4.26 -9.23
N ASP A 111 -7.48 4.14 -10.50
CA ASP A 111 -8.39 3.82 -11.60
C ASP A 111 -8.28 2.39 -12.11
N ASN A 112 -7.49 1.53 -11.45
CA ASN A 112 -7.41 0.12 -11.84
C ASN A 112 -8.68 -0.64 -11.42
N GLU A 113 -9.43 -1.15 -12.39
CA GLU A 113 -10.70 -1.84 -12.15
C GLU A 113 -10.57 -3.13 -11.34
N ALA A 114 -9.49 -3.89 -11.57
CA ALA A 114 -9.25 -5.12 -10.83
C ALA A 114 -8.95 -4.84 -9.35
N LEU A 115 -8.12 -3.84 -9.07
CA LEU A 115 -7.83 -3.37 -7.71
C LEU A 115 -9.10 -2.91 -7.01
N LYS A 116 -9.90 -2.04 -7.63
CA LYS A 116 -11.19 -1.58 -7.06
C LYS A 116 -12.11 -2.75 -6.77
N THR A 117 -12.17 -3.74 -7.66
CA THR A 117 -12.99 -4.94 -7.47
C THR A 117 -12.52 -5.78 -6.29
N ILE A 118 -11.21 -6.05 -6.20
CA ILE A 118 -10.60 -6.83 -5.11
C ILE A 118 -10.84 -6.14 -3.77
N VAL A 119 -10.53 -4.84 -3.67
CA VAL A 119 -10.68 -4.05 -2.45
C VAL A 119 -12.14 -3.98 -2.01
N ARG A 120 -13.09 -3.74 -2.94
CA ARG A 120 -14.53 -3.77 -2.65
C ARG A 120 -14.97 -5.14 -2.11
N LYS A 121 -14.67 -6.22 -2.84
CA LYS A 121 -15.05 -7.59 -2.42
C LYS A 121 -14.46 -7.92 -1.03
N GLN A 122 -13.22 -7.50 -0.77
CA GLN A 122 -12.55 -7.71 0.50
C GLN A 122 -13.29 -7.01 1.65
N ASP A 123 -13.60 -5.72 1.50
CA ASP A 123 -14.29 -4.91 2.52
C ASP A 123 -15.72 -5.40 2.78
N GLU A 124 -16.49 -5.69 1.73
CA GLU A 124 -17.86 -6.19 1.86
C GLU A 124 -17.93 -7.59 2.50
N SER A 125 -16.83 -8.36 2.44
CA SER A 125 -16.71 -9.63 3.14
C SER A 125 -16.26 -9.50 4.61
N GLY A 126 -16.06 -8.28 5.10
CA GLY A 126 -15.58 -7.99 6.45
C GLY A 126 -14.12 -8.39 6.69
N ARG A 127 -13.37 -8.69 5.62
CA ARG A 127 -11.96 -9.08 5.71
C ARG A 127 -11.05 -7.87 5.66
N ILE A 128 -9.79 -8.07 6.09
CA ILE A 128 -8.86 -6.97 6.28
C ILE A 128 -8.48 -6.36 4.93
N VAL A 129 -8.63 -5.04 4.85
CA VAL A 129 -8.02 -4.18 3.83
C VAL A 129 -7.01 -3.30 4.53
N SER A 130 -5.79 -3.28 4.03
CA SER A 130 -4.71 -2.48 4.60
C SER A 130 -3.95 -1.73 3.53
N ALA A 131 -3.54 -0.50 3.81
CA ALA A 131 -2.80 0.33 2.86
C ALA A 131 -1.85 1.28 3.58
N ILE A 132 -0.70 1.58 3.01
CA ILE A 132 0.30 2.45 3.63
C ILE A 132 0.75 3.53 2.65
N CYS A 133 1.06 4.73 3.16
CA CYS A 133 1.68 5.81 2.39
C CYS A 133 0.81 6.17 1.17
N HIS A 134 1.38 6.18 -0.04
CA HIS A 134 0.65 6.38 -1.28
C HIS A 134 -0.15 5.17 -1.74
N GLY A 135 0.07 3.98 -1.16
CA GLY A 135 -0.75 2.79 -1.44
C GLY A 135 -2.22 2.99 -1.06
N VAL A 136 -2.50 3.93 -0.14
CA VAL A 136 -3.84 4.39 0.23
C VAL A 136 -4.60 4.98 -0.96
N SER A 137 -3.90 5.44 -2.00
CA SER A 137 -4.52 5.90 -3.25
C SER A 137 -5.38 4.83 -3.94
N GLY A 138 -5.10 3.54 -3.73
CA GLY A 138 -5.93 2.45 -4.24
C GLY A 138 -7.31 2.33 -3.60
N LEU A 139 -7.57 3.07 -2.51
CA LEU A 139 -8.87 3.14 -1.87
C LEU A 139 -9.74 4.30 -2.40
N LEU A 140 -9.16 5.28 -3.09
CA LEU A 140 -9.80 6.56 -3.43
C LEU A 140 -11.10 6.40 -4.23
N ASN A 141 -11.07 5.53 -5.24
CA ASN A 141 -12.19 5.36 -6.17
C ASN A 141 -12.88 4.00 -5.97
N ALA A 142 -12.52 3.23 -4.94
CA ALA A 142 -13.22 2.01 -4.58
C ALA A 142 -14.61 2.37 -4.01
N LYS A 143 -15.66 1.87 -4.65
CA LYS A 143 -17.06 2.04 -4.22
C LYS A 143 -17.64 0.72 -3.79
N LEU A 144 -18.50 0.74 -2.79
CA LEU A 144 -19.30 -0.41 -2.36
C LEU A 144 -20.42 -0.67 -3.37
N SER A 145 -21.08 -1.83 -3.25
CA SER A 145 -22.21 -2.22 -4.10
C SER A 145 -23.41 -1.27 -3.97
N ASN A 146 -23.49 -0.50 -2.89
CA ASN A 146 -24.49 0.55 -2.70
C ASN A 146 -24.14 1.88 -3.43
N GLY A 147 -22.98 1.95 -4.08
CA GLY A 147 -22.51 3.12 -4.83
C GLY A 147 -21.74 4.17 -4.02
N GLU A 148 -21.66 4.03 -2.71
CA GLU A 148 -20.87 4.93 -1.85
C GLU A 148 -19.37 4.59 -1.91
N TYR A 149 -18.52 5.59 -1.68
CA TYR A 149 -17.08 5.34 -1.50
C TYR A 149 -16.86 4.46 -0.27
N MET A 150 -16.04 3.42 -0.41
CA MET A 150 -15.73 2.48 0.67
C MET A 150 -15.15 3.17 1.90
N ILE A 151 -14.44 4.29 1.70
CA ILE A 151 -13.78 5.06 2.76
C ILE A 151 -14.68 6.13 3.40
N LYS A 152 -15.91 6.34 2.90
CA LYS A 152 -16.80 7.39 3.41
C LYS A 152 -17.15 7.12 4.88
N GLY A 153 -16.87 8.10 5.74
CA GLY A 153 -17.11 8.04 7.18
C GLY A 153 -16.13 7.17 7.96
N LYS A 154 -15.15 6.53 7.29
CA LYS A 154 -14.12 5.71 7.96
C LYS A 154 -12.92 6.57 8.36
N LYS A 155 -12.34 6.25 9.50
CA LYS A 155 -11.05 6.80 9.94
C LYS A 155 -9.92 6.14 9.19
N LEU A 156 -9.03 6.96 8.64
CA LEU A 156 -7.84 6.47 7.96
C LEU A 156 -6.71 7.49 8.00
N THR A 157 -5.53 7.07 7.58
CA THR A 157 -4.40 7.94 7.28
C THR A 157 -3.80 7.55 5.93
N GLY A 158 -2.74 8.24 5.52
CA GLY A 158 -2.02 8.08 4.27
C GLY A 158 -1.03 9.23 4.12
N PHE A 159 -0.17 9.19 3.11
CA PHE A 159 0.92 10.17 3.00
C PHE A 159 0.35 11.61 2.98
N SER A 160 0.84 12.47 3.88
CA SER A 160 0.26 13.79 4.04
C SER A 160 0.74 14.78 2.98
N TRP A 161 -0.07 15.80 2.69
CA TRP A 161 0.33 16.83 1.73
C TRP A 161 1.52 17.67 2.24
N PHE A 162 1.71 17.73 3.55
CA PHE A 162 2.87 18.36 4.15
C PHE A 162 4.14 17.55 3.86
N GLU A 163 4.11 16.23 4.07
CA GLU A 163 5.22 15.33 3.74
C GLU A 163 5.52 15.32 2.23
N GLU A 164 4.52 15.46 1.37
CA GLU A 164 4.71 15.64 -0.08
C GLU A 164 5.55 16.91 -0.41
N SER A 165 5.39 17.97 0.40
CA SER A 165 6.21 19.18 0.28
C SER A 165 7.66 18.88 0.65
N LEU A 166 7.85 18.16 1.76
CA LEU A 166 9.19 17.81 2.27
C LEU A 166 9.92 16.88 1.30
N ALA A 167 9.19 15.96 0.65
CA ALA A 167 9.69 15.08 -0.39
C ALA A 167 9.99 15.82 -1.71
N ARG A 168 9.51 17.06 -1.88
CA ARG A 168 9.63 17.88 -3.10
C ARG A 168 9.06 17.15 -4.33
N ARG A 169 7.83 16.65 -4.20
CA ARG A 169 7.14 15.87 -5.25
C ARG A 169 5.74 16.38 -5.60
N LYS A 170 5.30 17.49 -4.99
CA LYS A 170 3.98 18.10 -5.26
C LYS A 170 3.68 18.37 -6.73
N GLU A 171 4.69 18.78 -7.49
CA GLU A 171 4.56 19.08 -8.93
C GLU A 171 4.65 17.83 -9.80
N GLU A 172 5.07 16.70 -9.23
CA GLU A 172 5.25 15.43 -9.93
C GLU A 172 4.03 14.53 -9.76
N VAL A 173 3.43 14.50 -8.57
CA VAL A 173 2.25 13.67 -8.27
C VAL A 173 1.00 14.16 -9.02
N PRO A 174 0.11 13.24 -9.44
CA PRO A 174 -1.06 13.61 -10.25
C PRO A 174 -2.17 14.31 -9.45
N PHE A 175 -2.16 14.21 -8.13
CA PHE A 175 -3.16 14.81 -7.24
C PHE A 175 -2.67 14.89 -5.79
N ASP A 176 -3.37 15.68 -4.97
CA ASP A 176 -3.21 15.71 -3.51
C ASP A 176 -4.01 14.56 -2.88
N LEU A 177 -3.31 13.54 -2.39
CA LEU A 177 -3.91 12.36 -1.76
C LEU A 177 -4.73 12.73 -0.52
N GLU A 178 -4.19 13.60 0.36
CA GLU A 178 -4.86 14.00 1.60
C GLU A 178 -6.17 14.74 1.29
N ALA A 179 -6.15 15.66 0.31
CA ALA A 179 -7.34 16.39 -0.11
C ALA A 179 -8.40 15.47 -0.70
N LEU A 180 -8.03 14.55 -1.60
CA LEU A 180 -8.99 13.62 -2.20
C LEU A 180 -9.57 12.64 -1.19
N LEU A 181 -8.80 12.13 -0.23
CA LEU A 181 -9.33 11.27 0.84
C LEU A 181 -10.45 11.99 1.63
N LYS A 182 -10.23 13.26 1.96
CA LYS A 182 -11.23 14.10 2.63
C LYS A 182 -12.44 14.39 1.74
N GLU A 183 -12.21 14.70 0.46
CA GLU A 183 -13.29 14.94 -0.51
C GLU A 183 -14.20 13.70 -0.68
N ARG A 184 -13.63 12.49 -0.58
CA ARG A 184 -14.35 11.21 -0.63
C ARG A 184 -15.05 10.86 0.70
N GLY A 185 -14.95 11.74 1.70
CA GLY A 185 -15.67 11.66 2.96
C GLY A 185 -14.96 10.87 4.05
N ALA A 186 -13.66 10.59 3.92
CA ALA A 186 -12.90 9.93 4.98
C ALA A 186 -12.56 10.87 6.13
N ASP A 187 -12.54 10.34 7.35
CA ASP A 187 -12.02 11.03 8.54
C ASP A 187 -10.50 10.85 8.58
N TYR A 188 -9.80 11.70 7.82
CA TYR A 188 -8.34 11.62 7.65
C TYR A 188 -7.60 12.11 8.90
N GLU A 189 -6.81 11.22 9.51
CA GLU A 189 -5.90 11.51 10.60
C GLU A 189 -4.45 11.55 10.11
N LYS A 190 -3.61 12.37 10.76
CA LYS A 190 -2.16 12.37 10.55
C LYS A 190 -1.40 12.56 11.86
N ALA A 191 -0.15 12.12 11.87
CA ALA A 191 0.80 12.35 12.94
C ALA A 191 0.99 13.86 13.18
N LEU A 192 1.23 14.24 14.44
CA LEU A 192 1.57 15.61 14.80
C LEU A 192 2.93 16.03 14.25
N ILE A 193 3.88 15.09 14.22
CA ILE A 193 5.22 15.28 13.69
C ILE A 193 5.29 14.51 12.36
N PRO A 194 5.64 15.15 11.24
CA PRO A 194 5.78 14.47 9.96
C PRO A 194 6.90 13.43 10.01
N MET A 195 6.84 12.41 9.15
CA MET A 195 7.84 11.35 9.08
C MET A 195 7.95 10.58 10.41
N THR A 196 6.82 10.35 11.09
CA THR A 196 6.73 9.53 12.30
C THR A 196 5.59 8.54 12.17
N SER A 197 5.78 7.36 12.78
CA SER A 197 4.82 6.26 12.69
C SER A 197 3.42 6.69 13.12
N LYS A 198 2.45 6.49 12.23
CA LYS A 198 1.02 6.64 12.52
C LYS A 198 0.26 5.56 11.79
N VAL A 199 -0.40 4.71 12.57
CA VAL A 199 -1.32 3.68 12.09
C VAL A 199 -2.72 3.99 12.61
N VAL A 200 -3.70 3.93 11.71
CA VAL A 200 -5.12 4.08 12.02
C VAL A 200 -5.82 2.76 11.74
N VAL A 201 -6.63 2.31 12.69
CA VAL A 201 -7.45 1.10 12.56
C VAL A 201 -8.91 1.50 12.72
N ASP A 202 -9.71 1.22 11.70
CA ASP A 202 -11.16 1.37 11.72
C ASP A 202 -11.78 0.05 11.24
N ASN A 203 -12.27 -0.74 12.19
CA ASN A 203 -12.81 -2.08 11.94
C ASN A 203 -11.82 -2.97 11.14
N ASN A 204 -12.17 -3.33 9.92
CA ASN A 204 -11.37 -4.15 9.00
C ASN A 204 -10.42 -3.32 8.12
N LEU A 205 -10.48 -1.98 8.17
CA LEU A 205 -9.58 -1.08 7.47
C LEU A 205 -8.39 -0.68 8.35
N ILE A 206 -7.17 -0.88 7.85
CA ILE A 206 -5.92 -0.54 8.55
C ILE A 206 -5.06 0.33 7.65
N THR A 207 -4.73 1.55 8.06
CA THR A 207 -3.92 2.45 7.22
C THR A 207 -2.70 2.98 7.94
N GLY A 208 -1.60 3.14 7.21
CA GLY A 208 -0.34 3.70 7.70
C GLY A 208 0.05 4.96 6.93
N GLN A 209 0.62 5.94 7.61
CA GLN A 209 0.85 7.25 7.01
C GLN A 209 2.01 7.28 6.02
N ASP A 210 3.13 6.64 6.35
CA ASP A 210 4.42 6.86 5.68
C ASP A 210 5.35 5.63 5.80
N PRO A 211 6.55 5.64 5.20
CA PRO A 211 7.49 4.53 5.34
C PRO A 211 7.89 4.23 6.78
N PHE A 212 7.89 5.22 7.68
CA PHE A 212 8.22 5.04 9.10
C PHE A 212 7.14 4.26 9.86
N SER A 213 5.94 4.16 9.27
CA SER A 213 4.83 3.37 9.77
C SER A 213 4.92 1.88 9.41
N SER A 214 5.85 1.47 8.52
CA SER A 214 5.92 0.09 7.97
C SER A 214 5.99 -1.01 9.02
N LYS A 215 6.86 -0.84 10.03
CA LYS A 215 7.03 -1.82 11.11
C LYS A 215 5.79 -1.94 12.00
N GLU A 216 5.17 -0.81 12.33
CA GLU A 216 3.94 -0.78 13.11
C GLU A 216 2.78 -1.36 12.32
N MET A 217 2.66 -1.02 11.03
CA MET A 217 1.67 -1.59 10.10
C MET A 217 1.73 -3.10 10.09
N ALA A 218 2.91 -3.68 9.86
CA ALA A 218 3.06 -5.14 9.84
C ALA A 218 2.63 -5.78 11.17
N LYS A 219 3.04 -5.21 12.31
CA LYS A 219 2.64 -5.67 13.64
C LYS A 219 1.12 -5.61 13.84
N VAL A 220 0.47 -4.52 13.44
CA VAL A 220 -0.97 -4.32 13.61
C VAL A 220 -1.75 -5.29 12.72
N VAL A 221 -1.36 -5.44 11.45
CA VAL A 221 -2.00 -6.38 10.51
C VAL A 221 -1.89 -7.82 11.02
N MET A 222 -0.70 -8.27 11.42
CA MET A 222 -0.51 -9.63 11.98
C MET A 222 -1.36 -9.84 13.24
N ARG A 223 -1.44 -8.84 14.12
CA ARG A 223 -2.27 -8.92 15.33
C ARG A 223 -3.75 -9.08 14.98
N GLN A 224 -4.26 -8.38 13.97
CA GLN A 224 -5.67 -8.50 13.57
C GLN A 224 -5.95 -9.85 12.91
N LEU A 225 -5.06 -10.33 12.04
CA LEU A 225 -5.17 -11.67 11.45
C LEU A 225 -5.17 -12.78 12.49
N ASN A 226 -4.39 -12.65 13.56
CA ASN A 226 -4.37 -13.63 14.65
C ASN A 226 -5.63 -13.60 15.53
N LYS A 227 -6.36 -12.49 15.61
CA LYS A 227 -7.65 -12.41 16.31
C LYS A 227 -8.81 -13.02 15.52
N ALA A 228 -8.66 -13.09 14.20
CA ALA A 228 -9.64 -13.69 13.29
C ALA A 228 -9.50 -15.22 13.16
N ARG A 229 -8.51 -15.81 13.86
CA ARG A 229 -8.38 -17.26 14.08
C ARG A 229 -9.30 -17.70 15.20
#